data_AF-A0A929NXU9-F1
#
_entry.id   AF-A0A929NXU9-F1
#
_cell.length_a   1.000
_cell.length_b   1.000
_cell.length_c   1.000
_cell.angle_alpha   90.00
_cell.angle_beta   90.00
_cell.angle_gamma   90.00
#
_symmetry.space_group_name_H-M   'P 1'
#
loop_
_entity.id
_entity.type
_entity.pdbx_description
1 polymer ?
#
loop_
_entity_poly.entity_id
_entity_poly.type
_entity_poly.pdbx_seq_one_letter_code
_entity_poly.pdbx_strand_id
1 'polypeptide(L)'
;NIDWQEALPKVFNGFNLQQNYVVGKYTVDYFVEELQLVLELGRDDDKQREQFVKQHYGVVKFQSNVDWERLLNGMLHAKVGKVVCL
;
A
#
# COMPACT_ATOMS: atom_id res chain seq x y z
N ASN A 1 9.40 -0.53 -16.74
CA ASN A 1 8.74 -1.17 -15.60
C ASN A 1 9.63 -1.06 -14.39
N ILE A 2 9.10 -0.49 -13.31
CA ILE A 2 9.78 -0.47 -12.02
C ILE A 2 9.56 -1.84 -11.37
N ASP A 3 10.63 -2.44 -10.85
CA ASP A 3 10.51 -3.60 -9.98
C ASP A 3 10.16 -3.11 -8.57
N TRP A 4 8.87 -3.15 -8.24
CA TRP A 4 8.38 -2.69 -6.95
C TRP A 4 8.86 -3.56 -5.78
N GLN A 5 9.17 -4.83 -6.00
CA GLN A 5 9.69 -5.71 -4.96
C GLN A 5 11.11 -5.30 -4.56
N GLU A 6 11.92 -4.83 -5.51
CA GLU A 6 13.25 -4.30 -5.21
C GLU A 6 13.24 -2.85 -4.76
N ALA A 7 12.34 -2.03 -5.30
CA ALA A 7 12.42 -0.59 -5.13
C ALA A 7 11.77 -0.08 -3.84
N LEU A 8 10.65 -0.68 -3.41
CA LEU A 8 9.98 -0.28 -2.16
C LEU A 8 10.88 -0.49 -0.93
N PRO A 9 11.60 -1.63 -0.76
CA PRO A 9 12.53 -1.78 0.36
C PRO A 9 13.64 -0.73 0.39
N LYS A 10 14.08 -0.24 -0.77
CA LYS A 10 15.10 0.84 -0.86
C LYS A 10 14.51 2.18 -0.40
N VAL A 11 13.28 2.50 -0.80
CA VAL A 11 12.58 3.73 -0.41
C VAL A 11 12.26 3.74 1.08
N PHE A 12 11.81 2.60 1.62
CA PHE A 12 11.44 2.46 3.02
C PHE A 12 12.62 2.00 3.91
N ASN A 13 13.86 2.20 3.47
CA ASN A 13 15.01 1.91 4.32
C ASN A 13 14.96 2.76 5.59
N GLY A 14 14.99 2.10 6.75
CA GLY A 14 14.80 2.75 8.06
C GLY A 14 13.35 2.80 8.55
N PHE A 15 12.39 2.27 7.77
CA PHE A 15 11.02 1.98 8.20
C PHE A 15 10.81 0.47 8.35
N ASN A 16 9.81 0.07 9.13
CA ASN A 16 9.36 -1.31 9.20
C ASN A 16 8.41 -1.65 8.04
N LEU A 17 9.00 -1.89 6.87
CA LEU A 17 8.29 -2.42 5.70
C LEU A 17 8.10 -3.94 5.82
N GLN A 18 6.85 -4.38 5.87
CA GLN A 18 6.47 -5.80 5.92
C GLN A 18 5.78 -6.19 4.61
N GLN A 19 6.24 -7.28 4.00
CA GLN A 19 5.62 -7.86 2.80
C GLN A 19 4.62 -8.95 3.18
N ASN A 20 3.58 -9.14 2.38
CA ASN A 20 2.52 -10.13 2.62
C ASN A 20 1.94 -10.03 4.05
N TYR A 21 1.74 -8.81 4.53
CA TYR A 21 1.30 -8.55 5.90
C TYR A 21 -0.15 -8.99 6.10
N VAL A 22 -0.43 -9.57 7.27
CA VAL A 22 -1.76 -10.09 7.62
C VAL A 22 -2.54 -9.07 8.44
N VAL A 23 -3.70 -8.68 7.90
CA VAL A 23 -4.67 -7.77 8.51
C VAL A 23 -5.97 -8.56 8.74
N GLY A 24 -6.18 -9.01 9.99
CA GLY A 24 -7.29 -9.90 10.32
C GLY A 24 -7.20 -11.22 9.53
N LYS A 25 -8.17 -11.47 8.64
CA LYS A 25 -8.18 -12.64 7.76
C LYS A 25 -7.60 -12.37 6.35
N TYR A 26 -7.16 -11.15 6.09
CA TYR A 26 -6.73 -10.71 4.77
C TYR A 26 -5.22 -10.51 4.72
N THR A 27 -4.63 -10.71 3.56
CA THR A 27 -3.22 -10.38 3.29
C THR A 27 -3.15 -9.14 2.39
N VAL A 28 -2.23 -8.23 2.70
CA VAL A 28 -1.89 -7.04 1.90
C VAL A 28 -0.47 -7.17 1.37
N ASP A 29 -0.16 -6.55 0.23
CA ASP A 29 1.14 -6.74 -0.44
C ASP A 29 2.28 -6.14 0.38
N TYR A 30 2.10 -4.90 0.85
CA TYR A 30 3.05 -4.21 1.70
C TYR A 30 2.36 -3.43 2.82
N PHE A 31 2.99 -3.39 3.98
CA PHE A 31 2.60 -2.57 5.12
C PHE A 31 3.80 -1.82 5.67
N VAL A 32 3.63 -0.52 5.93
CA VAL A 32 4.65 0.34 6.56
C VAL A 32 4.10 0.79 7.92
N GLU A 33 4.64 0.22 8.99
CA GLU A 33 4.07 0.33 10.34
C GLU A 33 4.00 1.78 10.83
N GLU A 34 5.09 2.53 10.69
CA GLU A 34 5.20 3.90 11.22
C GLU A 34 4.27 4.87 10.49
N LEU A 35 3.89 4.54 9.26
CA LEU A 35 2.98 5.36 8.44
C LEU A 35 1.53 4.86 8.50
N GLN A 36 1.26 3.72 9.14
CA GLN A 36 -0.04 3.04 9.10
C GLN A 36 -0.55 2.91 7.65
N LEU A 37 0.36 2.56 6.75
CA LEU A 37 0.17 2.63 5.30
C LEU A 37 0.22 1.23 4.69
N VAL A 38 -0.77 0.92 3.87
CA VAL A 38 -0.84 -0.28 3.04
C VAL A 38 -0.64 0.11 1.59
N LEU A 39 0.23 -0.62 0.89
CA LEU A 39 0.43 -0.51 -0.55
C LEU A 39 -0.03 -1.81 -1.22
N GLU A 40 -0.90 -1.72 -2.22
CA GLU A 40 -1.43 -2.87 -2.96
C GLU A 40 -1.11 -2.74 -4.45
N LEU A 41 -0.47 -3.76 -5.01
CA LEU A 41 -0.01 -3.77 -6.40
C LEU A 41 -0.95 -4.59 -7.27
N GLY A 42 -1.64 -3.94 -8.22
CA GLY A 42 -2.44 -4.62 -9.24
C GLY A 42 -3.59 -5.48 -8.70
N ARG A 43 -4.09 -5.15 -7.50
CA ARG A 43 -5.10 -5.94 -6.80
C ARG A 43 -6.51 -5.41 -7.09
N ASP A 44 -7.30 -6.20 -7.80
CA ASP A 44 -8.73 -5.94 -8.06
C ASP A 44 -9.62 -6.40 -6.88
N ASP A 45 -10.74 -5.69 -6.71
CA ASP A 45 -11.35 -5.38 -5.42
C ASP A 45 -12.28 -6.47 -4.87
N ASP A 46 -11.96 -7.01 -3.68
CA ASP A 46 -12.99 -7.43 -2.73
C ASP A 46 -13.39 -6.21 -1.88
N LYS A 47 -14.61 -5.69 -2.11
CA LYS A 47 -15.13 -4.52 -1.38
C LYS A 47 -15.18 -4.72 0.13
N GLN A 48 -15.44 -5.93 0.62
CA GLN A 48 -15.49 -6.19 2.06
C GLN A 48 -14.09 -6.09 2.67
N ARG A 49 -13.11 -6.67 1.98
CA ARG A 49 -11.70 -6.58 2.36
C ARG A 49 -11.22 -5.13 2.38
N GLU A 50 -11.47 -4.37 1.32
CA GLU A 50 -11.03 -2.97 1.26
C GLU A 50 -11.64 -2.15 2.41
N GLN A 51 -12.93 -2.35 2.68
CA GLN A 51 -13.61 -1.69 3.80
C GLN A 51 -12.99 -2.08 5.16
N PHE A 52 -12.61 -3.35 5.34
CA PHE A 52 -11.94 -3.82 6.55
C PHE A 52 -10.54 -3.21 6.71
N VAL A 53 -9.70 -3.30 5.67
CA VAL A 53 -8.30 -2.82 5.73
C VAL A 53 -8.26 -1.31 5.96
N LYS A 54 -9.09 -0.53 5.25
CA LYS A 54 -9.06 0.93 5.38
C LYS A 54 -9.57 1.44 6.73
N GLN A 55 -10.32 0.65 7.50
CA GLN A 55 -10.70 1.03 8.87
C GLN A 55 -9.48 1.20 9.78
N HIS A 56 -8.38 0.52 9.47
CA HIS A 56 -7.16 0.52 10.26
C HIS A 56 -6.03 1.31 9.62
N TYR A 57 -5.98 1.38 8.28
CA TYR A 57 -4.82 1.89 7.55
C TYR A 57 -5.19 2.85 6.42
N GLY A 58 -4.24 3.70 6.04
CA GLY A 58 -4.29 4.37 4.74
C GLY A 58 -3.94 3.36 3.65
N VAL A 59 -4.67 3.37 2.54
CA VAL A 59 -4.48 2.37 1.48
C VAL A 59 -4.14 3.07 0.16
N VAL A 60 -3.03 2.69 -0.46
CA VAL A 60 -2.69 3.09 -1.83
C VAL A 60 -2.70 1.85 -2.72
N LYS A 61 -3.57 1.85 -3.71
CA LYS A 61 -3.70 0.81 -4.72
C LYS A 61 -3.12 1.34 -6.01
N PHE A 62 -2.19 0.62 -6.62
CA PHE A 62 -1.50 1.11 -7.80
C PHE A 62 -1.23 -0.01 -8.79
N GLN A 63 -1.28 0.33 -10.07
CA GLN A 63 -0.93 -0.60 -11.15
C GLN A 63 0.59 -0.66 -11.35
N SER A 64 1.07 -1.75 -11.96
CA SER A 64 2.51 -1.99 -12.15
C SER A 64 3.21 -0.94 -13.04
N ASN A 65 2.45 -0.20 -13.85
CA ASN A 65 2.91 0.85 -14.74
C ASN A 65 2.85 2.27 -14.15
N VAL A 66 2.50 2.43 -12.87
CA VAL A 66 2.51 3.74 -12.20
C VAL A 66 3.93 4.33 -12.20
N ASP A 67 4.05 5.65 -12.28
CA ASP A 67 5.32 6.36 -12.08
C ASP A 67 5.56 6.69 -10.60
N TRP A 68 6.81 7.08 -10.27
CA TRP A 68 7.19 7.37 -8.89
C TRP A 68 6.48 8.59 -8.33
N GLU A 69 6.30 9.62 -9.15
CA GLU A 69 5.66 10.87 -8.76
C GLU A 69 4.22 10.65 -8.34
N ARG A 70 3.46 9.85 -9.08
CA ARG A 70 2.09 9.47 -8.73
C ARG A 70 2.05 8.62 -7.48
N LEU A 71 2.91 7.60 -7.38
CA LEU A 71 2.94 6.74 -6.20
C LEU A 71 3.27 7.54 -4.93
N LEU A 72 4.31 8.38 -4.98
CA LEU A 72 4.70 9.23 -3.86
C LEU A 72 3.58 10.20 -3.46
N ASN A 73 2.96 10.87 -4.44
CA ASN A 73 1.82 11.74 -4.16
C ASN A 73 0.66 10.96 -3.52
N GLY A 74 0.38 9.74 -3.98
CA GLY A 74 -0.65 8.89 -3.39
C GLY A 74 -0.34 8.53 -1.94
N MET A 75 0.90 8.15 -1.64
CA MET A 75 1.36 7.85 -0.28
C MET A 75 1.21 9.06 0.65
N LEU A 76 1.58 10.27 0.19
CA LEU A 76 1.43 11.51 0.98
C LEU A 76 -0.04 11.87 1.26
N HIS A 77 -0.95 11.49 0.36
CA HIS A 77 -2.39 11.73 0.51
C HIS A 77 -3.14 10.60 1.23
N ALA A 78 -2.47 9.48 1.49
CA ALA A 78 -3.04 8.33 2.17
C ALA A 78 -3.19 8.63 3.68
N LYS A 79 -4.36 8.27 4.21
CA LYS A 79 -4.71 8.42 5.64
C LYS A 79 -5.65 7.28 6.01
N VAL A 80 -5.65 6.88 7.27
CA VAL A 80 -6.61 5.90 7.79
C VAL A 80 -8.03 6.27 7.36
N GLY A 81 -8.78 5.30 6.86
CA GLY A 81 -10.13 5.47 6.31
C GLY A 81 -10.19 5.83 4.83
N LYS A 82 -9.05 6.15 4.19
CA LYS A 82 -8.98 6.59 2.79
C LYS A 82 -8.24 5.58 1.93
N VAL A 83 -8.79 5.35 0.73
CA VAL A 83 -8.18 4.58 -0.35
C VAL A 83 -7.81 5.54 -1.47
N VAL A 84 -6.58 5.45 -1.96
CA VAL A 84 -6.08 6.17 -3.13
C VAL A 84 -5.79 5.15 -4.23
N CYS A 85 -6.40 5.30 -5.40
CA CYS A 85 -6.21 4.41 -6.54
C CYS A 85 -5.42 5.11 -7.65
N LEU A 86 -4.36 4.48 -8.15
CA LEU A 86 -3.37 5.04 -9.09
C LEU A 86 -3.12 4.16 -10.31
#